data_AF-A0A433J7I6-F1
#
_entry.id   AF-A0A433J7I6-F1
#
_cell.length_a   1.000
_cell.length_b   1.000
_cell.length_c   1.000
_cell.angle_alpha   90.00
_cell.angle_beta   90.00
_cell.angle_gamma   90.00
#
_symmetry.space_group_name_H-M   'P 1'
#
loop_
_entity.id
_entity.type
_entity.pdbx_description
1 polymer ?
#
loop_
_entity_poly.entity_id
_entity_poly.type
_entity_poly.pdbx_seq_one_letter_code
_entity_poly.pdbx_strand_id
1 'polypeptide(L)'
;MWRPAIDSLAFHPAGHEGFCAVHRLAFRTLLGRDGTPDDCLAYFAEHRSAFDRAAAAKIARRGLGVAVNLHLTSRDIARALGSL
;
A
#
# COMPACT_ATOMS: atom_id res chain seq x y z
N MET A 1 3.05 3.44 9.09
CA MET A 1 4.16 4.35 9.45
C MET A 1 5.12 4.51 8.28
N TRP A 2 5.88 5.59 8.21
CA TRP A 2 6.91 5.76 7.19
C TRP A 2 8.19 4.98 7.56
N ARG A 3 8.85 4.40 6.56
CA ARG A 3 10.14 3.71 6.70
C ARG A 3 11.18 4.40 5.80
N PRO A 4 12.02 5.31 6.36
CA PRO A 4 12.98 6.08 5.57
C PRO A 4 13.99 5.23 4.81
N ALA A 5 14.44 4.11 5.41
CA ALA A 5 15.43 3.22 4.80
C ALA A 5 15.00 2.60 3.47
N ILE A 6 13.70 2.59 3.17
CA ILE A 6 13.14 2.04 1.93
C ILE A 6 12.21 3.03 1.20
N ASP A 7 12.22 4.30 1.61
CA ASP A 7 11.37 5.36 1.05
C ASP A 7 9.90 4.92 0.86
N SER A 8 9.32 4.30 1.90
CA SER A 8 8.01 3.65 1.81
C SER A 8 7.14 3.84 3.03
N LEU A 9 5.83 3.88 2.80
CA LEU A 9 4.83 3.55 3.82
C LEU A 9 4.91 2.05 4.12
N ALA A 10 4.86 1.66 5.39
CA ALA A 10 4.61 0.29 5.82
C ALA A 10 3.41 0.22 6.78
N PHE A 11 2.55 -0.79 6.59
CA PHE A 11 1.40 -1.09 7.44
C PHE A 11 1.18 -2.60 7.54
N HIS A 12 0.46 -3.05 8.56
CA HIS A 12 0.03 -4.44 8.69
C HIS A 12 -1.39 -4.59 8.13
N PRO A 13 -1.61 -5.39 7.08
CA PRO A 13 -2.95 -5.77 6.64
C PRO A 13 -3.67 -6.56 7.74
N ALA A 14 -4.99 -6.43 7.81
CA ALA A 14 -5.78 -7.22 8.75
C ALA A 14 -5.63 -8.73 8.48
N GLY A 15 -5.35 -9.51 9.52
CA GLY A 15 -5.20 -10.96 9.41
C GLY A 15 -3.90 -11.45 8.74
N HIS A 16 -2.90 -10.57 8.56
CA HIS A 16 -1.61 -10.90 7.99
C HIS A 16 -0.47 -10.45 8.91
N GLU A 17 0.49 -11.32 9.18
CA GLU A 17 1.61 -11.06 10.08
C GLU A 17 2.76 -10.30 9.40
N GLY A 18 2.93 -10.49 8.08
CA GLY A 18 3.88 -9.71 7.29
C GLY A 18 3.45 -8.24 7.14
N PHE A 19 4.42 -7.34 6.99
CA PHE A 19 4.09 -5.95 6.64
C PHE A 19 3.83 -5.82 5.14
N CYS A 20 2.94 -4.92 4.79
CA CYS A 20 2.74 -4.43 3.44
C CYS A 20 3.43 -3.08 3.28
N ALA A 21 4.29 -2.95 2.28
CA ALA A 21 4.97 -1.71 1.95
C ALA A 21 4.51 -1.09 0.63
N VAL A 22 4.50 0.24 0.57
CA VAL A 22 4.16 1.02 -0.62
C VAL A 22 5.22 2.10 -0.79
N HIS A 23 6.04 1.96 -1.82
CA HIS A 23 7.08 2.94 -2.14
C HIS A 23 6.47 4.30 -2.48
N ARG A 24 7.18 5.39 -2.14
CA ARG A 24 6.78 6.76 -2.49
C ARG A 24 6.46 6.94 -3.97
N LEU A 25 7.21 6.26 -4.84
CA LEU A 25 6.99 6.31 -6.28
C LEU A 25 5.59 5.79 -6.69
N ALA A 26 5.01 4.85 -5.95
CA ALA A 26 3.65 4.38 -6.22
C ALA A 26 2.61 5.49 -5.91
N PHE A 27 2.85 6.31 -4.89
CA PHE A 27 1.98 7.44 -4.56
C PHE A 27 2.01 8.52 -5.62
N ARG A 28 3.08 8.68 -6.40
CA ARG A 28 3.12 9.66 -7.50
C ARG A 28 1.96 9.49 -8.48
N THR A 29 1.62 8.24 -8.82
CA THR A 29 0.47 7.95 -9.69
C THR A 29 -0.86 8.24 -8.99
N LEU A 30 -0.96 7.94 -7.69
CA LEU A 30 -2.21 8.09 -6.93
C LEU A 30 -2.52 9.56 -6.59
N LEU A 31 -1.48 10.36 -6.34
CA LEU A 31 -1.56 11.77 -6.02
C LEU A 31 -1.55 12.67 -7.27
N GLY A 32 -1.12 12.15 -8.43
CA GLY A 32 -0.92 12.94 -9.64
C GLY A 32 0.27 13.93 -9.58
N ARG A 33 1.06 13.89 -8.51
CA ARG A 33 2.25 14.71 -8.26
C ARG A 33 3.26 13.96 -7.41
N ASP A 34 4.48 14.48 -7.29
CA ASP A 34 5.42 13.97 -6.29
C ASP A 34 4.89 14.26 -4.87
N GLY A 35 4.77 13.21 -4.07
CA GLY A 35 4.35 13.27 -2.68
C GLY A 35 5.54 13.27 -1.72
N THR A 36 5.44 14.06 -0.66
CA THR A 36 6.28 13.94 0.54
C THR A 36 5.87 12.68 1.33
N PRO A 37 6.71 12.21 2.28
CA PRO A 37 6.30 11.17 3.22
C PRO A 37 4.96 11.46 3.93
N ASP A 38 4.74 12.71 4.33
CA ASP A 38 3.51 13.13 5.03
C ASP A 38 2.30 13.11 4.09
N ASP A 39 2.45 13.54 2.83
CA ASP A 39 1.39 13.38 1.82
C ASP A 39 1.00 11.91 1.64
N CYS A 40 1.97 11.01 1.62
CA CYS A 40 1.72 9.57 1.46
C CYS A 40 1.02 8.97 2.68
N LEU A 41 1.40 9.40 3.89
CA LEU A 41 0.76 8.99 5.14
C LEU A 41 -0.68 9.52 5.23
N ALA A 42 -0.91 10.77 4.86
CA ALA A 42 -2.23 11.39 4.84
C ALA A 42 -3.15 10.67 3.85
N TYR A 43 -2.69 10.45 2.61
CA TYR A 43 -3.45 9.72 1.60
C TYR A 43 -3.80 8.30 2.05
N PHE A 44 -2.87 7.60 2.69
CA PHE A 44 -3.11 6.28 3.27
C PHE A 44 -4.16 6.31 4.39
N ALA A 45 -4.09 7.30 5.28
CA ALA A 45 -5.05 7.43 6.38
C ALA A 45 -6.48 7.65 5.85
N GLU A 46 -6.63 8.53 4.86
CA GLU A 46 -7.90 8.82 4.18
C GLU A 46 -8.46 7.59 3.44
N HIS A 47 -7.59 6.82 2.79
CA HIS A 47 -8.00 5.70 1.92
C HIS A 47 -7.71 4.32 2.52
N ARG A 48 -7.61 4.21 3.85
CA ARG A 48 -7.13 2.99 4.53
C ARG A 48 -7.81 1.71 4.04
N SER A 49 -9.13 1.74 3.87
CA SER A 49 -9.90 0.58 3.42
C SER A 49 -9.49 0.07 2.04
N ALA A 50 -9.08 0.95 1.11
CA ALA A 50 -8.62 0.55 -0.22
C ALA A 50 -7.25 -0.13 -0.17
N PHE A 51 -6.36 0.32 0.72
CA PHE A 51 -5.06 -0.33 0.94
C PHE A 51 -5.22 -1.73 1.54
N ASP A 52 -6.11 -1.89 2.53
CA ASP A 52 -6.41 -3.21 3.10
C ASP A 52 -7.03 -4.15 2.05
N ARG A 53 -7.99 -3.67 1.24
CA ARG A 53 -8.55 -4.45 0.11
C ARG A 53 -7.49 -4.84 -0.91
N ALA A 54 -6.59 -3.91 -1.28
CA ALA A 54 -5.52 -4.16 -2.23
C ALA A 54 -4.54 -5.22 -1.70
N ALA A 55 -4.18 -5.16 -0.42
CA ALA A 55 -3.35 -6.17 0.24
C ALA A 55 -4.02 -7.54 0.24
N ALA A 56 -5.27 -7.64 0.70
CA ALA A 56 -6.02 -8.89 0.72
C ALA A 56 -6.14 -9.52 -0.68
N ALA A 57 -6.49 -8.72 -1.69
CA ALA A 57 -6.58 -9.18 -3.08
C ALA A 57 -5.24 -9.69 -3.61
N LYS A 58 -4.12 -9.03 -3.25
CA LYS A 58 -2.78 -9.46 -3.68
C LYS A 58 -2.31 -10.72 -2.97
N ILE A 59 -2.59 -10.85 -1.68
CA ILE A 59 -2.31 -12.07 -0.89
C ILE A 59 -3.04 -13.26 -1.50
N ALA A 60 -4.35 -13.14 -1.70
CA ALA A 60 -5.18 -14.20 -2.28
C ALA A 60 -4.71 -14.59 -3.69
N ARG A 61 -4.47 -13.60 -4.56
CA ARG A 61 -4.03 -13.83 -5.94
C ARG A 61 -2.67 -14.49 -6.05
N ARG A 62 -1.79 -14.31 -5.07
CA ARG A 62 -0.41 -14.81 -5.10
C ARG A 62 -0.15 -15.99 -4.16
N GLY A 63 -1.15 -16.41 -3.39
CA GLY A 63 -1.01 -17.49 -2.41
C GLY A 63 0.08 -17.21 -1.37
N LEU A 64 0.18 -15.97 -0.89
CA LEU A 64 1.22 -15.60 0.07
C LEU A 64 0.93 -16.21 1.44
N GLY A 65 1.96 -16.81 2.06
CA GLY A 65 1.88 -17.26 3.46
C GLY A 65 1.72 -16.08 4.42
N VAL A 66 1.09 -16.32 5.58
CA VAL A 66 0.65 -15.27 6.53
C VAL A 66 1.76 -14.34 7.04
N ALA A 67 3.00 -14.82 7.11
CA ALA A 67 4.15 -14.02 7.57
C ALA A 67 4.96 -13.36 6.44
N VAL A 68 4.56 -13.55 5.18
CA VAL A 68 5.33 -13.06 4.03
C VAL A 68 5.08 -11.57 3.82
N ASN A 69 6.12 -10.75 3.88
CA ASN A 69 6.03 -9.33 3.53
C ASN A 69 5.65 -9.15 2.06
N LEU A 70 4.89 -8.10 1.77
CA LEU A 70 4.44 -7.80 0.41
C LEU A 70 4.59 -6.31 0.09
N HIS A 71 4.58 -6.01 -1.20
CA HIS A 71 4.52 -4.63 -1.69
C HIS A 71 3.22 -4.41 -2.46
N LEU A 72 2.59 -3.25 -2.34
CA LEU A 72 1.55 -2.81 -3.27
C LEU A 72 2.10 -1.84 -4.30
N THR A 73 1.59 -1.96 -5.51
CA THR A 73 1.83 -1.00 -6.59
C THR A 73 0.68 0.01 -6.67
N SER A 74 0.88 1.12 -7.36
CA SER A 74 -0.19 2.07 -7.67
C SER A 74 -1.40 1.41 -8.34
N ARG A 75 -1.17 0.43 -9.21
CA ARG A 75 -2.24 -0.35 -9.88
C ARG A 75 -3.03 -1.22 -8.91
N ASP A 76 -2.37 -1.85 -7.95
CA ASP A 76 -3.07 -2.65 -6.93
C ASP A 76 -4.04 -1.76 -6.13
N ILE A 77 -3.58 -0.54 -5.77
CA ILE A 77 -4.36 0.42 -4.98
C ILE A 77 -5.47 1.08 -5.81
N ALA A 78 -5.17 1.56 -7.02
CA ALA A 78 -6.14 2.21 -7.91
C ALA A 78 -7.30 1.27 -8.28
N ARG A 79 -7.03 -0.04 -8.49
CA ARG A 79 -8.10 -1.03 -8.66
C ARG A 79 -8.99 -1.14 -7.42
N ALA A 80 -8.41 -1.12 -6.23
CA ALA A 80 -9.16 -1.18 -4.99
C ALA A 80 -9.94 0.11 -4.66
N LEU A 81 -9.53 1.25 -5.24
CA LEU A 81 -10.24 2.53 -5.21
C LEU A 81 -11.40 2.59 -6.22
N GLY A 82 -11.45 1.69 -7.21
CA GLY A 82 -12.42 1.74 -8.30
C GLY A 82 -12.07 2.77 -9.38
N SER A 83 -10.81 3.20 -9.46
CA SER A 83 -10.32 4.19 -10.43
C SER A 83 -9.57 3.56 -11.62
N LEU A 84 -9.66 2.24 -11.78
CA LEU A 84 -9.10 1.43 -12.87
C LEU A 84 -10.08 0.34 -13.30
#